data_AF-A0A4Q6F189-F1
#
_entry.id   AF-A0A4Q6F189-F1
#
_cell.length_a   1.000
_cell.length_b   1.000
_cell.length_c   1.000
_cell.angle_alpha   90.00
_cell.angle_beta   90.00
_cell.angle_gamma   90.00
#
_symmetry.space_group_name_H-M   'P 1'
#
loop_
_entity.id
_entity.type
_entity.pdbx_description
1 polymer ?
#
loop_
_entity_poly.entity_id
_entity_poly.type
_entity_poly.pdbx_seq_one_letter_code
_entity_poly.pdbx_strand_id
1 'polypeptide(L)'
;VLTVNSEEGQKIKKGELLLTLEAMKMEMAVTAPEDGTVMRINVKAGEQVSAGQALVDFETESQAKGKEGGSKLQSKVIDFSSLIVSEKARNPAALQENWEVLARNYVGAFTGFDYAKPAANLLHKLDTFVQAHPEFKKLTAELVVKACTAFISVQKLFQGRGESDTTQTTDAHEYLMHYLLRRDDREKGLPAWFLDQLKEAIKLFAWADQSSHESTTRALFHLYKASASTRVNADLLRQSLLYLQTLYPAAQDFTEPAAFTALLDQLIQVAPAGSTLMDAAVFARYDLVDRLLQDDLQIERQSQLAEILTPMITSGAKDSKALQEVIDSGHQLVTYLVSLYDRKSPQAKAILEIMARRFNRDRKFTD
;
A
#
# COMPACT_ATOMS: atom_id res chain seq x y z
N VAL A 1 41.77 -2.24 11.10
CA VAL A 1 42.86 -1.27 11.31
C VAL A 1 44.18 -2.03 11.25
N LEU A 2 45.06 -1.70 10.31
CA LEU A 2 46.34 -2.38 10.13
C LEU A 2 47.37 -1.85 11.15
N THR A 3 47.56 -0.53 11.17
CA THR A 3 48.48 0.16 12.08
C THR A 3 47.87 1.47 12.57
N VAL A 4 48.22 1.85 13.80
CA VAL A 4 47.98 3.20 14.32
C VAL A 4 49.34 3.89 14.34
N ASN A 5 49.47 4.99 13.61
CA ASN A 5 50.73 5.68 13.36
C ASN A 5 50.87 6.99 14.16
N SER A 6 49.81 7.39 14.85
CA SER A 6 49.76 8.56 15.74
C SER A 6 49.56 8.18 17.20
N GLU A 7 49.95 9.06 18.12
CA GLU A 7 49.71 8.93 19.57
C GLU A 7 48.76 10.01 20.10
N GLU A 8 48.07 9.73 21.21
CA GLU A 8 47.24 10.73 21.90
C GLU A 8 48.11 11.89 22.41
N GLY A 9 47.71 13.12 22.14
CA GLY A 9 48.46 14.35 22.44
C GLY A 9 49.49 14.74 21.37
N GLN A 10 49.68 13.94 20.32
CA GLN A 10 50.65 14.25 19.27
C GLN A 10 50.17 15.40 18.37
N LYS A 11 51.05 16.37 18.12
CA LYS A 11 50.84 17.40 17.09
C LYS A 11 51.17 16.83 15.72
N ILE A 12 50.23 16.93 14.79
CA ILE A 12 50.29 16.33 13.47
C ILE A 12 49.96 17.39 12.43
N LYS A 13 50.74 17.43 11.35
CA LYS A 13 50.54 18.38 10.25
C LYS A 13 49.54 17.83 9.23
N LYS A 14 48.93 18.72 8.46
CA LYS A 14 48.08 18.36 7.33
C LYS A 14 48.80 17.36 6.41
N GLY A 15 48.12 16.25 6.11
CA GLY A 15 48.62 15.20 5.23
C GLY A 15 49.51 14.16 5.92
N GLU A 16 49.85 14.34 7.20
CA GLU A 16 50.60 13.35 7.96
C GLU A 16 49.71 12.16 8.36
N LEU A 17 50.30 10.97 8.41
CA LEU A 17 49.59 9.70 8.54
C LEU A 17 49.12 9.48 9.99
N LEU A 18 47.81 9.30 10.20
CA LEU A 18 47.22 8.98 11.50
C LEU A 18 47.17 7.47 11.73
N LEU A 19 46.64 6.74 10.75
CA LEU A 19 46.47 5.28 10.81
C LEU A 19 46.33 4.70 9.41
N THR A 20 46.57 3.39 9.30
CA THR A 20 46.42 2.64 8.05
C THR A 20 45.27 1.64 8.21
N LEU A 21 44.34 1.67 7.27
CA LEU A 21 43.23 0.71 7.17
C LEU A 21 43.53 -0.31 6.08
N GLU A 22 42.92 -1.48 6.18
CA GLU A 22 42.92 -2.47 5.09
C GLU A 22 41.47 -2.66 4.65
N ALA A 23 41.19 -2.44 3.37
CA ALA A 23 39.92 -2.81 2.75
C ALA A 23 40.16 -3.39 1.36
N MET A 24 39.41 -4.43 0.99
CA MET A 24 39.57 -5.12 -0.30
C MET A 24 41.02 -5.59 -0.58
N LYS A 25 41.77 -6.00 0.46
CA LYS A 25 43.20 -6.35 0.42
C LYS A 25 44.11 -5.20 -0.04
N MET A 26 43.63 -3.97 0.08
CA MET A 26 44.38 -2.76 -0.20
C MET A 26 44.53 -1.93 1.06
N GLU A 27 45.73 -1.42 1.27
CA GLU A 27 46.03 -0.50 2.35
C GLU A 27 45.54 0.91 1.99
N MET A 28 44.89 1.56 2.95
CA MET A 28 44.32 2.89 2.82
C MET A 28 44.87 3.77 3.93
N ALA A 29 45.64 4.79 3.56
CA ALA A 29 46.17 5.77 4.48
C ALA A 29 45.07 6.74 4.94
N VAL A 30 44.89 6.88 6.24
CA VAL A 30 44.06 7.93 6.84
C VAL A 30 44.99 9.04 7.33
N THR A 31 44.97 10.18 6.63
CA THR A 31 45.84 11.32 6.91
C THR A 31 45.10 12.45 7.61
N ALA A 32 45.82 13.27 8.37
CA ALA A 32 45.26 14.44 9.03
C ALA A 32 44.73 15.47 8.02
N PRO A 33 43.48 15.96 8.17
CA PRO A 33 42.89 16.91 7.23
C PRO A 33 43.49 18.32 7.31
N GLU A 34 44.00 18.71 8.49
CA GLU A 34 44.60 20.02 8.81
C GLU A 34 45.68 19.86 9.88
N ASP A 35 46.41 20.94 10.18
CA ASP A 35 47.32 21.01 11.32
C ASP A 35 46.53 20.97 12.63
N GLY A 36 46.92 20.09 13.55
CA GLY A 36 46.18 19.89 14.79
C GLY A 36 46.83 18.92 15.77
N THR A 37 46.12 18.61 16.84
CA THR A 37 46.55 17.68 17.88
C THR A 37 45.58 16.51 17.97
N VAL A 38 46.12 15.29 18.04
CA VAL A 38 45.33 14.08 18.29
C VAL A 38 44.85 14.12 19.73
N MET A 39 43.52 14.16 19.94
CA MET A 39 42.94 14.20 21.28
C MET A 39 42.73 12.81 21.85
N ARG A 40 42.26 11.89 21.00
CA ARG A 40 41.94 10.52 21.41
C ARG A 40 42.00 9.58 20.22
N ILE A 41 42.47 8.36 20.45
CA ILE A 41 42.44 7.30 19.45
C ILE A 41 41.38 6.29 19.88
N ASN A 42 40.31 6.16 19.08
CA ASN A 42 39.13 5.37 19.43
C ASN A 42 39.23 3.90 18.98
N VAL A 43 40.32 3.53 18.32
CA VAL A 43 40.51 2.20 17.70
C VAL A 43 41.89 1.63 18.00
N LYS A 44 42.01 0.30 17.99
CA LYS A 44 43.27 -0.41 18.18
C LYS A 44 43.76 -1.06 16.88
N ALA A 45 45.08 -1.29 16.78
CA ALA A 45 45.63 -2.10 15.69
C ALA A 45 45.02 -3.52 15.73
N GLY A 46 44.65 -4.05 14.56
CA GLY A 46 43.93 -5.31 14.41
C GLY A 46 42.40 -5.21 14.58
N GLU A 47 41.87 -4.07 15.01
CA GLU A 47 40.42 -3.91 15.22
C GLU A 47 39.65 -3.80 13.89
N GLN A 48 38.52 -4.50 13.79
CA GLN A 48 37.62 -4.37 12.64
C GLN A 48 36.75 -3.14 12.81
N VAL A 49 36.70 -2.29 11.77
CA VAL A 49 35.97 -1.02 11.80
C VAL A 49 34.86 -1.00 10.76
N SER A 50 33.75 -0.36 11.09
CA SER A 50 32.59 -0.19 10.19
C SER A 50 32.59 1.16 9.50
N ALA A 51 31.91 1.26 8.35
CA ALA A 51 31.71 2.54 7.67
C ALA A 51 31.03 3.56 8.60
N GLY A 52 31.64 4.74 8.74
CA GLY A 52 31.14 5.80 9.63
C GLY A 52 31.54 5.68 11.11
N GLN A 53 32.31 4.66 11.50
CA GLN A 53 32.85 4.57 12.85
C GLN A 53 33.91 5.66 13.09
N ALA A 54 33.81 6.37 14.23
CA ALA A 54 34.81 7.36 14.62
C ALA A 54 36.14 6.66 14.97
N LEU A 55 37.23 7.10 14.33
CA LEU A 55 38.55 6.48 14.47
C LEU A 55 39.48 7.29 15.40
N VAL A 56 39.54 8.60 15.20
CA VAL A 56 40.42 9.52 15.93
C VAL A 56 39.67 10.81 16.21
N ASP A 57 39.73 11.30 17.44
CA ASP A 57 39.30 12.64 17.79
C ASP A 57 40.48 13.58 17.54
N PHE A 58 40.29 14.56 16.66
CA PHE A 58 41.35 15.46 16.21
C PHE A 58 40.94 16.92 16.44
N GLU A 59 41.77 17.68 17.16
CA GLU A 59 41.55 19.10 17.39
C GLU A 59 42.42 19.91 16.44
N THR A 60 41.81 20.63 15.49
CA THR A 60 42.55 21.46 14.55
C THR A 60 42.97 22.78 15.19
N GLU A 61 44.09 23.36 14.75
CA GLU A 61 44.51 24.69 15.24
C GLU A 61 43.48 25.80 14.89
N SER A 62 42.71 25.60 13.82
CA SER A 62 41.58 26.48 13.48
C SER A 62 40.43 26.39 14.49
N GLN A 63 40.19 25.23 15.12
CA GLN A 63 39.22 25.10 16.21
C GLN A 63 39.77 25.63 17.54
N ALA A 64 41.07 25.51 17.80
CA ALA A 64 41.71 26.07 18.99
C ALA A 64 41.62 27.61 19.03
N LYS A 65 41.88 28.29 17.90
CA LYS A 65 41.65 29.75 17.78
C LYS A 65 40.17 30.14 17.82
N GLY A 66 39.27 29.21 17.48
CA GLY A 66 37.82 29.38 17.61
C GLY A 66 37.27 29.21 19.03
N LYS A 67 38.00 28.56 19.96
CA LYS A 67 37.54 28.36 21.35
C LYS A 67 37.76 29.56 22.28
N GLU A 68 38.72 30.45 21.97
CA GLU A 68 38.96 31.68 22.76
C GLU A 68 38.13 32.90 22.30
N GLY A 69 37.37 32.78 21.20
CA GLY A 69 36.50 33.86 20.69
C GLY A 69 35.20 33.40 20.03
N GLY A 70 34.90 32.10 20.02
CA GLY A 70 33.71 31.53 19.41
C GLY A 70 32.50 31.70 20.30
N SER A 71 31.82 32.84 20.17
CA SER A 71 30.36 32.86 20.37
C SER A 71 29.80 31.65 19.64
N LYS A 72 29.18 30.70 20.36
CA LYS A 72 28.39 29.63 19.76
C LYS A 72 27.58 30.31 18.66
N LEU A 73 27.88 30.02 17.39
CA LEU A 73 27.02 30.42 16.29
C LEU A 73 25.70 29.74 16.58
N GLN A 74 24.83 30.43 17.32
CA GLN A 74 23.41 30.17 17.35
C GLN A 74 22.98 30.48 15.93
N SER A 75 23.16 29.51 15.04
CA SER A 75 22.51 29.52 13.75
C SER A 75 21.04 29.72 14.10
N LYS A 76 20.51 30.91 13.78
CA LYS A 76 19.13 31.26 14.04
C LYS A 76 18.32 30.14 13.40
N VAL A 77 17.74 29.26 14.22
CA VAL A 77 16.90 28.19 13.73
C VAL A 77 15.83 28.89 12.90
N ILE A 78 15.86 28.65 11.58
CA ILE A 78 14.88 29.25 10.70
C ILE A 78 13.57 28.60 11.09
N ASP A 79 12.73 29.37 11.77
CA ASP A 79 11.44 28.89 12.19
C ASP A 79 10.49 28.90 10.99
N PHE A 80 10.27 27.71 10.44
CA PHE A 80 9.34 27.48 9.36
C PHE A 80 7.90 27.31 9.84
N SER A 81 7.60 27.49 11.13
CA SER A 81 6.25 27.41 11.68
C SER A 81 5.24 28.32 10.97
N SER A 82 5.72 29.45 10.42
CA SER A 82 4.92 30.40 9.65
C SER A 82 4.55 29.93 8.24
N LEU A 83 5.28 28.95 7.68
CA LEU A 83 4.98 28.33 6.38
C LEU A 83 4.11 27.07 6.51
N ILE A 84 3.93 26.56 7.73
CA ILE A 84 2.98 25.49 7.98
C ILE A 84 1.60 26.11 7.88
N VAL A 85 0.85 25.76 6.83
CA VAL A 85 -0.57 26.10 6.70
C VAL A 85 -1.25 25.68 8.01
N SER A 86 -1.72 26.65 8.77
CA SER A 86 -2.35 26.40 10.06
C SER A 86 -3.55 25.48 9.84
N GLU A 87 -3.56 24.33 10.53
CA GLU A 87 -4.68 23.38 10.58
C GLU A 87 -6.02 24.04 10.98
N LYS A 88 -5.98 25.29 11.50
CA LYS A 88 -7.14 26.07 11.95
C LYS A 88 -7.64 27.11 10.95
N ALA A 89 -7.09 27.19 9.74
CA ALA A 89 -7.53 28.19 8.77
C ALA A 89 -8.96 27.86 8.28
N ARG A 90 -9.96 28.58 8.79
CA ARG A 90 -11.39 28.49 8.40
C ARG A 90 -11.68 28.98 6.98
N ASN A 91 -10.67 29.40 6.22
CA ASN A 91 -10.85 29.88 4.85
C ASN A 91 -10.96 28.69 3.89
N PRO A 92 -11.92 28.68 2.94
CA PRO A 92 -12.10 27.57 2.02
C PRO A 92 -10.87 27.29 1.14
N ALA A 93 -10.10 28.33 0.79
CA ALA A 93 -8.86 28.17 0.03
C ALA A 93 -7.74 27.48 0.84
N ALA A 94 -7.60 27.81 2.13
CA ALA A 94 -6.59 27.19 3.00
C ALA A 94 -6.94 25.74 3.35
N LEU A 95 -8.24 25.43 3.41
CA LEU A 95 -8.75 24.08 3.60
C LEU A 95 -8.41 23.17 2.41
N GLN A 96 -8.61 23.68 1.19
CA GLN A 96 -8.25 23.00 -0.05
C GLN A 96 -6.72 22.76 -0.13
N GLU A 97 -5.92 23.76 0.23
CA GLU A 97 -4.46 23.62 0.28
C GLU A 97 -4.00 22.55 1.28
N ASN A 98 -4.61 22.51 2.47
CA ASN A 98 -4.35 21.45 3.46
C ASN A 98 -4.72 20.06 2.92
N TRP A 99 -5.87 19.94 2.25
CA TRP A 99 -6.28 18.70 1.60
C TRP A 99 -5.25 18.27 0.54
N GLU A 100 -4.79 19.18 -0.31
CA GLU A 100 -3.80 18.89 -1.35
C GLU A 100 -2.47 18.41 -0.77
N VAL A 101 -2.02 19.00 0.34
CA VAL A 101 -0.82 18.53 1.05
C VAL A 101 -1.02 17.12 1.60
N LEU A 102 -2.15 16.83 2.23
CA LEU A 102 -2.47 15.49 2.75
C LEU A 102 -2.56 14.46 1.63
N ALA A 103 -3.28 14.78 0.55
CA ALA A 103 -3.44 13.95 -0.62
C ALA A 103 -2.09 13.64 -1.29
N ARG A 104 -1.24 14.67 -1.47
CA ARG A 104 0.10 14.52 -2.02
C ARG A 104 0.99 13.64 -1.15
N ASN A 105 0.97 13.83 0.16
CA ASN A 105 1.78 13.02 1.08
C ASN A 105 1.35 11.55 1.06
N TYR A 106 0.05 11.28 0.97
CA TYR A 106 -0.49 9.93 0.89
C TYR A 106 -0.14 9.24 -0.44
N VAL A 107 -0.39 9.88 -1.58
CA VAL A 107 -0.01 9.34 -2.91
C VAL A 107 1.52 9.21 -3.05
N GLY A 108 2.26 10.12 -2.41
CA GLY A 108 3.72 10.11 -2.35
C GLY A 108 4.29 8.81 -1.81
N ALA A 109 3.62 8.17 -0.85
CA ALA A 109 4.04 6.87 -0.31
C ALA A 109 4.04 5.76 -1.39
N PHE A 110 3.07 5.78 -2.30
CA PHE A 110 2.94 4.78 -3.37
C PHE A 110 3.77 5.09 -4.61
N THR A 111 4.12 6.36 -4.82
CA THR A 111 4.86 6.85 -5.99
C THR A 111 6.34 7.05 -5.71
N GLY A 112 6.84 6.71 -4.51
CA GLY A 112 8.27 6.77 -4.17
C GLY A 112 8.77 8.16 -3.81
N PHE A 113 7.88 9.11 -3.51
CA PHE A 113 8.26 10.38 -2.90
C PHE A 113 8.54 10.22 -1.41
N ASP A 114 9.28 11.19 -0.84
CA ASP A 114 9.50 11.23 0.59
C ASP A 114 8.22 11.62 1.32
N TYR A 115 7.93 10.92 2.41
CA TYR A 115 6.83 11.20 3.30
C TYR A 115 7.29 11.06 4.75
N ALA A 116 6.58 11.74 5.65
CA ALA A 116 6.85 11.65 7.08
C ALA A 116 6.53 10.23 7.58
N LYS A 117 7.55 9.48 8.00
CA LYS A 117 7.39 8.18 8.65
C LYS A 117 6.88 8.37 10.08
N PRO A 118 6.06 7.46 10.63
CA PRO A 118 5.54 6.22 10.02
C PRO A 118 4.37 6.43 9.06
N ALA A 119 4.22 5.53 8.08
CA ALA A 119 3.16 5.58 7.06
C ALA A 119 1.73 5.55 7.64
N ALA A 120 1.52 4.88 8.77
CA ALA A 120 0.22 4.82 9.46
C ALA A 120 -0.31 6.22 9.85
N ASN A 121 0.58 7.17 10.13
CA ASN A 121 0.20 8.53 10.46
C ASN A 121 -0.43 9.28 9.28
N LEU A 122 -0.14 8.87 8.04
CA LEU A 122 -0.74 9.49 6.85
C LEU A 122 -2.25 9.24 6.81
N LEU A 123 -2.65 7.98 7.03
CA LEU A 123 -4.07 7.61 7.05
C LEU A 123 -4.78 8.23 8.25
N HIS A 124 -4.15 8.25 9.42
CA HIS A 124 -4.75 8.87 10.60
C HIS A 124 -4.96 10.39 10.42
N LYS A 125 -4.03 11.09 9.77
CA LYS A 125 -4.21 12.52 9.44
C LYS A 125 -5.35 12.74 8.44
N LEU A 126 -5.49 11.86 7.45
CA LEU A 126 -6.63 11.89 6.52
C LEU A 126 -7.95 11.64 7.25
N ASP A 127 -8.01 10.67 8.15
CA ASP A 127 -9.20 10.36 8.95
C ASP A 127 -9.61 11.55 9.82
N THR A 128 -8.68 12.12 10.60
CA THR A 128 -8.95 13.32 11.41
C THR A 128 -9.45 14.50 10.57
N PHE A 129 -8.90 14.69 9.36
CA PHE A 129 -9.34 15.74 8.45
C PHE A 129 -10.76 15.48 7.91
N VAL A 130 -11.05 14.25 7.49
CA VAL A 130 -12.37 13.86 6.94
C VAL A 130 -13.46 13.87 8.01
N GLN A 131 -13.12 13.55 9.27
CA GLN A 131 -14.03 13.68 10.40
C GLN A 131 -14.40 15.15 10.66
N ALA A 132 -13.44 16.07 10.52
CA ALA A 132 -13.68 17.50 10.64
C ALA A 132 -14.44 18.07 9.41
N HIS A 133 -14.22 17.50 8.23
CA HIS A 133 -14.74 17.98 6.94
C HIS A 133 -15.35 16.84 6.10
N PRO A 134 -16.63 16.46 6.37
CA PRO A 134 -17.30 15.34 5.71
C PRO A 134 -17.44 15.50 4.18
N GLU A 135 -17.36 16.72 3.65
CA GLU A 135 -17.40 17.00 2.22
C GLU A 135 -16.23 16.37 1.43
N PHE A 136 -15.12 16.04 2.10
CA PHE A 136 -13.95 15.41 1.47
C PHE A 136 -14.02 13.88 1.40
N LYS A 137 -15.04 13.24 1.98
CA LYS A 137 -15.18 11.76 1.98
C LYS A 137 -15.02 11.15 0.57
N LYS A 138 -15.68 11.77 -0.43
CA LYS A 138 -15.62 11.28 -1.82
C LYS A 138 -14.22 11.43 -2.41
N LEU A 139 -13.58 12.57 -2.16
CA LEU A 139 -12.21 12.82 -2.61
C LEU A 139 -11.22 11.85 -1.96
N THR A 140 -11.46 11.46 -0.70
CA THR A 140 -10.67 10.42 -0.02
C THR A 140 -10.84 9.04 -0.66
N ALA A 141 -12.06 8.65 -1.04
CA ALA A 141 -12.28 7.40 -1.75
C ALA A 141 -11.57 7.38 -3.12
N GLU A 142 -11.67 8.47 -3.88
CA GLU A 142 -10.93 8.63 -5.15
C GLU A 142 -9.41 8.56 -4.94
N LEU A 143 -8.91 9.10 -3.83
CA LEU A 143 -7.50 9.03 -3.45
C LEU A 143 -7.04 7.60 -3.17
N VAL A 144 -7.84 6.81 -2.45
CA VAL A 144 -7.55 5.39 -2.19
C VAL A 144 -7.56 4.57 -3.48
N VAL A 145 -8.52 4.83 -4.38
CA VAL A 145 -8.56 4.22 -5.73
C VAL A 145 -7.28 4.57 -6.52
N LYS A 146 -6.84 5.83 -6.50
CA LYS A 146 -5.58 6.26 -7.12
C LYS A 146 -4.37 5.57 -6.48
N ALA A 147 -4.35 5.38 -5.16
CA ALA A 147 -3.28 4.64 -4.49
C ALA A 147 -3.25 3.16 -4.89
N CYS A 148 -4.41 2.50 -5.00
CA CYS A 148 -4.50 1.12 -5.51
C CYS A 148 -3.94 1.02 -6.93
N THR A 149 -4.34 1.92 -7.84
CA THR A 149 -3.82 1.91 -9.22
C THR A 149 -2.32 2.14 -9.27
N ALA A 150 -1.78 3.10 -8.49
CA ALA A 150 -0.34 3.32 -8.39
C ALA A 150 0.41 2.09 -7.88
N PHE A 151 -0.09 1.46 -6.82
CA PHE A 151 0.51 0.23 -6.28
C PHE A 151 0.49 -0.91 -7.30
N ILE A 152 -0.64 -1.14 -7.97
CA ILE A 152 -0.79 -2.17 -9.01
C ILE A 152 0.20 -1.93 -10.15
N SER A 153 0.28 -0.71 -10.68
CA SER A 153 1.18 -0.37 -11.79
C SER A 153 2.65 -0.59 -11.42
N VAL A 154 3.06 -0.20 -10.21
CA VAL A 154 4.42 -0.45 -9.72
C VAL A 154 4.68 -1.95 -9.61
N GLN A 155 3.80 -2.70 -8.95
CA GLN A 155 4.03 -4.12 -8.74
C GLN A 155 3.99 -4.94 -10.05
N LYS A 156 3.09 -4.62 -11.00
CA LYS A 156 3.06 -5.26 -12.33
C LYS A 156 4.38 -5.06 -13.11
N LEU A 157 5.02 -3.91 -12.94
CA LEU A 157 6.31 -3.62 -13.58
C LEU A 157 7.42 -4.52 -13.02
N PHE A 158 7.45 -4.75 -11.70
CA PHE A 158 8.56 -5.44 -11.03
C PHE A 158 8.35 -6.94 -10.80
N GLN A 159 7.12 -7.45 -10.75
CA GLN A 159 6.88 -8.86 -10.42
C GLN A 159 7.13 -9.82 -11.58
N GLY A 160 7.28 -9.34 -12.82
CA GLY A 160 7.56 -10.17 -14.00
C GLY A 160 6.44 -11.16 -14.35
N ARG A 161 6.12 -11.35 -15.63
CA ARG A 161 5.39 -12.56 -16.02
C ARG A 161 6.38 -13.71 -15.93
N GLY A 162 6.13 -14.65 -15.02
CA GLY A 162 6.79 -15.96 -15.04
C GLY A 162 6.40 -16.72 -16.30
N GLU A 163 6.94 -16.34 -17.45
CA GLU A 163 6.97 -17.22 -18.61
C GLU A 163 8.08 -18.24 -18.38
N SER A 164 7.65 -19.46 -18.08
CA SER A 164 8.42 -20.68 -18.19
C SER A 164 8.98 -20.82 -19.61
N ASP A 165 10.27 -20.53 -19.82
CA ASP A 165 11.13 -21.40 -20.68
C ASP A 165 12.62 -21.02 -20.79
N THR A 166 13.15 -20.05 -20.04
CA THR A 166 14.60 -19.79 -20.09
C THR A 166 15.19 -19.64 -18.69
N THR A 167 16.28 -20.36 -18.43
CA THR A 167 17.05 -20.42 -17.18
C THR A 167 17.74 -19.11 -16.77
N GLN A 168 17.26 -17.97 -17.26
CA GLN A 168 17.66 -16.65 -16.82
C GLN A 168 16.38 -15.85 -16.57
N THR A 169 15.90 -15.88 -15.34
CA THR A 169 14.95 -14.87 -14.86
C THR A 169 15.71 -13.55 -14.78
N THR A 170 15.85 -12.85 -15.90
CA THR A 170 16.36 -11.47 -15.92
C THR A 170 15.44 -10.66 -15.01
N ASP A 171 16.01 -10.12 -13.93
CA ASP A 171 15.24 -9.40 -12.91
C ASP A 171 14.65 -8.13 -13.56
N ALA A 172 13.41 -7.76 -13.22
CA ALA A 172 12.78 -6.54 -13.74
C ALA A 172 13.64 -5.28 -13.43
N HIS A 173 14.44 -5.36 -12.37
CA HIS A 173 15.46 -4.36 -12.04
C HIS A 173 16.55 -4.22 -13.11
N GLU A 174 16.98 -5.31 -13.75
CA GLU A 174 17.98 -5.27 -14.80
C GLU A 174 17.45 -4.60 -16.07
N TYR A 175 16.19 -4.88 -16.45
CA TYR A 175 15.53 -4.19 -17.55
C TYR A 175 15.37 -2.69 -17.30
N LEU A 176 15.00 -2.31 -16.07
CA LEU A 176 14.91 -0.91 -15.66
C LEU A 176 16.28 -0.21 -15.72
N MET A 177 17.33 -0.87 -15.22
CA MET A 177 18.70 -0.33 -15.28
C MET A 177 19.21 -0.21 -16.71
N HIS A 178 18.91 -1.20 -17.57
CA HIS A 178 19.24 -1.13 -18.99
C HIS A 178 18.56 0.07 -19.67
N TYR A 179 17.28 0.31 -19.36
CA TYR A 179 16.56 1.49 -19.85
C TYR A 179 17.15 2.79 -19.31
N LEU A 180 17.56 2.83 -18.03
CA LEU A 180 18.11 4.00 -17.36
C LEU A 180 19.48 4.43 -17.92
N LEU A 181 20.36 3.47 -18.19
CA LEU A 181 21.74 3.74 -18.60
C LEU A 181 21.85 4.17 -20.08
N ARG A 182 20.85 3.86 -20.92
CA ARG A 182 20.83 4.28 -22.32
C ARG A 182 20.23 5.66 -22.51
N ARG A 183 20.86 6.46 -23.39
CA ARG A 183 20.35 7.77 -23.82
C ARG A 183 19.48 7.64 -25.06
N ASP A 184 19.99 6.93 -26.07
CA ASP A 184 19.35 6.67 -27.36
C ASP A 184 18.90 5.20 -27.45
N ASP A 185 17.87 4.91 -28.27
CA ASP A 185 17.30 3.57 -28.49
C ASP A 185 17.03 2.76 -27.20
N ARG A 186 16.41 3.40 -26.19
CA ARG A 186 16.19 2.79 -24.86
C ARG A 186 15.32 1.53 -24.89
N GLU A 187 14.39 1.48 -25.83
CA GLU A 187 13.47 0.35 -26.00
C GLU A 187 14.15 -0.88 -26.64
N LYS A 188 15.34 -0.71 -27.24
CA LYS A 188 15.99 -1.77 -28.03
C LYS A 188 16.51 -2.90 -27.16
N GLY A 189 15.97 -4.10 -27.35
CA GLY A 189 16.35 -5.30 -26.61
C GLY A 189 15.56 -5.53 -25.31
N LEU A 190 14.53 -4.72 -25.06
CA LEU A 190 13.61 -4.94 -23.95
C LEU A 190 12.34 -5.67 -24.41
N PRO A 191 11.74 -6.52 -23.56
CA PRO A 191 10.47 -7.17 -23.88
C PRO A 191 9.34 -6.17 -24.07
N ALA A 192 8.46 -6.42 -25.05
CA ALA A 192 7.30 -5.55 -25.33
C ALA A 192 6.39 -5.40 -24.11
N TRP A 193 6.15 -6.48 -23.36
CA TRP A 193 5.34 -6.44 -22.14
C TRP A 193 5.90 -5.47 -21.09
N PHE A 194 7.23 -5.40 -20.96
CA PHE A 194 7.89 -4.53 -19.99
C PHE A 194 7.75 -3.07 -20.40
N LEU A 195 7.93 -2.78 -21.68
CA LEU A 195 7.75 -1.43 -22.24
C LEU A 195 6.32 -0.93 -22.07
N ASP A 196 5.32 -1.79 -22.27
CA ASP A 196 3.92 -1.44 -22.07
C ASP A 196 3.62 -1.14 -20.59
N GLN A 197 4.06 -2.00 -19.67
CA GLN A 197 3.90 -1.73 -18.23
C GLN A 197 4.68 -0.48 -17.79
N LEU A 198 5.86 -0.24 -18.35
CA LEU A 198 6.65 0.95 -18.05
C LEU A 198 5.94 2.21 -18.53
N LYS A 199 5.35 2.21 -19.74
CA LYS A 199 4.57 3.32 -20.27
C LYS A 199 3.35 3.61 -19.40
N GLU A 200 2.66 2.59 -18.91
CA GLU A 200 1.55 2.77 -17.95
C GLU A 200 2.04 3.30 -16.59
N ALA A 201 3.17 2.82 -16.07
CA ALA A 201 3.74 3.29 -14.81
C ALA A 201 4.22 4.75 -14.88
N ILE A 202 4.76 5.20 -16.02
CA ILE A 202 5.18 6.59 -16.23
C ILE A 202 3.97 7.55 -16.19
N LYS A 203 2.77 7.11 -16.64
CA LYS A 203 1.55 7.94 -16.58
C LYS A 203 1.13 8.32 -15.15
N LEU A 204 1.63 7.63 -14.12
CA LEU A 204 1.41 8.01 -12.72
C LEU A 204 1.99 9.39 -12.41
N PHE A 205 3.01 9.83 -13.17
CA PHE A 205 3.67 11.11 -12.98
C PHE A 205 3.21 12.08 -14.06
N ALA A 206 2.28 12.99 -13.72
CA ALA A 206 1.74 13.96 -14.67
C ALA A 206 2.80 14.89 -15.31
N TRP A 207 3.96 15.06 -14.66
CA TRP A 207 5.09 15.86 -15.14
C TRP A 207 6.07 15.06 -16.01
N ALA A 208 5.91 13.75 -16.13
CA ALA A 208 6.82 12.89 -16.89
C ALA A 208 6.43 12.86 -18.36
N ASP A 209 7.12 13.66 -19.18
CA ASP A 209 7.07 13.52 -20.64
C ASP A 209 7.92 12.32 -21.08
N GLN A 210 7.32 11.43 -21.89
CA GLN A 210 7.98 10.24 -22.46
C GLN A 210 9.09 10.61 -23.45
N SER A 211 9.00 11.79 -24.06
CA SER A 211 9.97 12.27 -25.06
C SER A 211 11.24 12.80 -24.40
N SER A 212 11.14 13.30 -23.16
CA SER A 212 12.26 13.89 -22.44
C SER A 212 13.03 12.85 -21.63
N HIS A 213 14.35 12.81 -21.83
CA HIS A 213 15.24 11.91 -21.10
C HIS A 213 15.20 12.18 -19.60
N GLU A 214 15.33 13.44 -19.20
CA GLU A 214 15.48 13.81 -17.80
C GLU A 214 14.22 13.51 -16.98
N SER A 215 13.04 13.84 -17.51
CA SER A 215 11.76 13.56 -16.84
C SER A 215 11.53 12.06 -16.66
N THR A 216 11.76 11.28 -17.73
CA THR A 216 11.59 9.82 -17.68
C THR A 216 12.57 9.18 -16.70
N THR A 217 13.83 9.61 -16.70
CA THR A 217 14.86 9.14 -15.76
C THR A 217 14.49 9.43 -14.30
N ARG A 218 13.95 10.60 -14.00
CA ARG A 218 13.45 10.94 -12.66
C ARG A 218 12.25 10.07 -12.27
N ALA A 219 11.30 9.85 -13.18
CA ALA A 219 10.13 9.00 -12.92
C ALA A 219 10.54 7.55 -12.63
N LEU A 220 11.51 7.01 -13.38
CA LEU A 220 12.09 5.69 -13.15
C LEU A 220 12.71 5.54 -11.78
N PHE A 221 13.46 6.55 -11.31
CA PHE A 221 14.02 6.54 -9.96
C PHE A 221 12.94 6.45 -8.89
N HIS A 222 11.85 7.20 -9.06
CA HIS A 222 10.70 7.15 -8.16
C HIS A 222 9.99 5.79 -8.18
N LEU A 223 9.82 5.17 -9.36
CA LEU A 223 9.29 3.80 -9.49
C LEU A 223 10.18 2.77 -8.78
N TYR A 224 11.50 2.87 -8.94
CA TYR A 224 12.45 2.01 -8.24
C TYR A 224 12.37 2.20 -6.72
N LYS A 225 12.26 3.44 -6.23
CA LYS A 225 12.09 3.69 -4.81
C LYS A 225 10.75 3.17 -4.27
N ALA A 226 9.69 3.25 -5.07
CA ALA A 226 8.37 2.71 -4.72
C ALA A 226 8.37 1.18 -4.61
N SER A 227 9.14 0.47 -5.45
CA SER A 227 9.26 -0.99 -5.38
C SER A 227 9.98 -1.45 -4.10
N ALA A 228 10.98 -0.69 -3.63
CA ALA A 228 11.69 -0.98 -2.39
C ALA A 228 10.80 -0.94 -1.13
N SER A 229 9.73 -0.13 -1.13
CA SER A 229 8.82 0.04 0.00
C SER A 229 7.56 -0.83 -0.07
N THR A 230 7.55 -1.90 -0.86
CA THR A 230 6.37 -2.75 -1.12
C THR A 230 5.63 -3.18 0.14
N ARG A 231 6.34 -3.65 1.18
CA ARG A 231 5.71 -4.13 2.42
C ARG A 231 4.97 -3.03 3.18
N VAL A 232 5.58 -1.84 3.25
CA VAL A 232 5.00 -0.68 3.96
C VAL A 232 3.78 -0.16 3.18
N ASN A 233 3.89 -0.11 1.85
CA ASN A 233 2.82 0.34 0.97
C ASN A 233 1.64 -0.64 0.98
N ALA A 234 1.91 -1.95 1.02
CA ALA A 234 0.87 -2.97 1.13
C ALA A 234 0.09 -2.88 2.45
N ASP A 235 0.77 -2.65 3.58
CA ASP A 235 0.08 -2.47 4.87
C ASP A 235 -0.71 -1.16 4.91
N LEU A 236 -0.18 -0.06 4.36
CA LEU A 236 -0.92 1.19 4.23
C LEU A 236 -2.17 1.02 3.37
N LEU A 237 -2.07 0.30 2.25
CA LEU A 237 -3.20 0.04 1.36
C LEU A 237 -4.25 -0.84 2.04
N ARG A 238 -3.83 -1.86 2.78
CA ARG A 238 -4.71 -2.71 3.59
C ARG A 238 -5.51 -1.87 4.58
N GLN A 239 -4.85 -1.00 5.34
CA GLN A 239 -5.52 -0.09 6.28
C GLN A 239 -6.46 0.88 5.55
N SER A 240 -6.09 1.32 4.36
CA SER A 240 -6.90 2.23 3.54
C SER A 240 -8.17 1.57 3.00
N LEU A 241 -8.11 0.28 2.61
CA LEU A 241 -9.28 -0.49 2.21
C LEU A 241 -10.25 -0.72 3.38
N LEU A 242 -9.72 -1.03 4.56
CA LEU A 242 -10.54 -1.13 5.78
C LEU A 242 -11.18 0.21 6.14
N TYR A 243 -10.44 1.31 6.00
CA TYR A 243 -10.98 2.65 6.22
C TYR A 243 -12.10 2.98 5.24
N LEU A 244 -11.97 2.60 3.96
CA LEU A 244 -13.02 2.80 2.96
C LEU A 244 -14.33 2.11 3.34
N GLN A 245 -14.26 0.91 3.93
CA GLN A 245 -15.42 0.16 4.44
C GLN A 245 -16.11 0.87 5.62
N THR A 246 -15.35 1.61 6.44
CA THR A 246 -15.95 2.41 7.53
C THR A 246 -16.62 3.69 7.03
N LEU A 247 -16.17 4.22 5.89
CA LEU A 247 -16.69 5.46 5.33
C LEU A 247 -17.95 5.26 4.49
N TYR A 248 -18.04 4.14 3.77
CA TYR A 248 -19.09 3.88 2.80
C TYR A 248 -19.72 2.50 3.03
N PRO A 249 -21.06 2.42 3.05
CA PRO A 249 -21.75 1.13 3.08
C PRO A 249 -21.67 0.40 1.73
N ALA A 250 -21.48 1.14 0.63
CA ALA A 250 -21.52 0.60 -0.73
C ALA A 250 -20.54 1.32 -1.68
N ALA A 251 -20.01 0.58 -2.66
CA ALA A 251 -19.12 1.13 -3.68
C ALA A 251 -19.80 2.18 -4.59
N GLN A 252 -21.11 2.03 -4.80
CA GLN A 252 -21.93 2.90 -5.64
C GLN A 252 -21.85 4.38 -5.23
N ASP A 253 -21.59 4.65 -3.94
CA ASP A 253 -21.55 5.99 -3.37
C ASP A 253 -20.30 6.79 -3.77
N PHE A 254 -19.24 6.13 -4.24
CA PHE A 254 -17.98 6.80 -4.58
C PHE A 254 -17.39 6.43 -5.95
N THR A 255 -17.73 5.27 -6.53
CA THR A 255 -17.16 4.81 -7.81
C THR A 255 -18.10 3.82 -8.50
N GLU A 256 -17.92 3.64 -9.81
CA GLU A 256 -18.60 2.58 -10.57
C GLU A 256 -18.22 1.19 -10.03
N PRO A 257 -19.19 0.36 -9.58
CA PRO A 257 -18.89 -0.94 -8.97
C PRO A 257 -18.07 -1.88 -9.86
N ALA A 258 -18.31 -1.86 -11.17
CA ALA A 258 -17.58 -2.68 -12.13
C ALA A 258 -16.09 -2.30 -12.22
N ALA A 259 -15.79 -1.00 -12.27
CA ALA A 259 -14.42 -0.50 -12.30
C ALA A 259 -13.67 -0.81 -10.99
N PHE A 260 -14.35 -0.64 -9.85
CA PHE A 260 -13.76 -0.97 -8.55
C PHE A 260 -13.49 -2.47 -8.39
N THR A 261 -14.40 -3.33 -8.87
CA THR A 261 -14.21 -4.79 -8.88
C THR A 261 -13.00 -5.19 -9.71
N ALA A 262 -12.88 -4.65 -10.93
CA ALA A 262 -11.74 -4.91 -11.80
C ALA A 262 -10.40 -4.47 -11.16
N LEU A 263 -10.42 -3.35 -10.43
CA LEU A 263 -9.25 -2.87 -9.71
C LEU A 263 -8.88 -3.78 -8.53
N LEU A 264 -9.86 -4.25 -7.74
CA LEU A 264 -9.61 -5.18 -6.65
C LEU A 264 -9.12 -6.54 -7.16
N ASP A 265 -9.64 -7.02 -8.29
CA ASP A 265 -9.18 -8.27 -8.91
C ASP A 265 -7.72 -8.17 -9.37
N GLN A 266 -7.34 -7.03 -9.97
CA GLN A 266 -5.93 -6.76 -10.30
C GLN A 266 -5.06 -6.65 -9.04
N LEU A 267 -5.59 -6.08 -7.95
CA LEU A 267 -4.87 -6.00 -6.69
C LEU A 267 -4.64 -7.39 -6.08
N ILE A 268 -5.64 -8.27 -6.13
CA ILE A 268 -5.56 -9.66 -5.66
C ILE A 268 -4.53 -10.45 -6.48
N GLN A 269 -4.47 -10.25 -7.80
CA GLN A 269 -3.50 -10.93 -8.66
C GLN A 269 -2.05 -10.53 -8.37
N VAL A 270 -1.85 -9.28 -7.97
CA VAL A 270 -0.53 -8.65 -7.83
C VAL A 270 -0.04 -8.66 -6.37
N ALA A 271 -0.94 -8.87 -5.41
CA ALA A 271 -0.59 -8.99 -4.02
C ALA A 271 0.30 -10.25 -3.80
N PRO A 272 1.35 -10.17 -2.97
CA PRO A 272 2.15 -11.35 -2.63
C PRO A 272 1.26 -12.45 -2.05
N ALA A 273 1.53 -13.71 -2.42
CA ALA A 273 0.75 -14.85 -1.95
C ALA A 273 0.74 -14.92 -0.40
N GLY A 274 -0.46 -15.05 0.18
CA GLY A 274 -0.63 -15.08 1.64
C GLY A 274 -0.46 -13.71 2.33
N SER A 275 -0.48 -12.62 1.58
CA SER A 275 -0.45 -11.28 2.18
C SER A 275 -1.82 -10.87 2.74
N THR A 276 -1.80 -10.17 3.88
CA THR A 276 -3.00 -9.60 4.51
C THR A 276 -3.70 -8.55 3.64
N LEU A 277 -3.02 -8.03 2.61
CA LEU A 277 -3.60 -7.15 1.62
C LEU A 277 -4.57 -7.90 0.69
N MET A 278 -4.21 -9.12 0.28
CA MET A 278 -5.08 -9.96 -0.56
C MET A 278 -6.40 -10.25 0.15
N ASP A 279 -6.33 -10.66 1.42
CA ASP A 279 -7.52 -10.91 2.25
C ASP A 279 -8.39 -9.66 2.41
N ALA A 280 -7.76 -8.51 2.65
CA ALA A 280 -8.47 -7.24 2.76
C ALA A 280 -9.13 -6.81 1.45
N ALA A 281 -8.51 -7.09 0.30
CA ALA A 281 -9.07 -6.80 -1.02
C ALA A 281 -10.28 -7.70 -1.33
N VAL A 282 -10.17 -9.01 -1.04
CA VAL A 282 -11.28 -9.96 -1.17
C VAL A 282 -12.44 -9.53 -0.26
N PHE A 283 -12.15 -9.18 0.99
CA PHE A 283 -13.17 -8.72 1.92
C PHE A 283 -13.81 -7.41 1.48
N ALA A 284 -13.01 -6.43 1.02
CA ALA A 284 -13.53 -5.16 0.50
C ALA A 284 -14.44 -5.36 -0.71
N ARG A 285 -14.10 -6.30 -1.62
CA ARG A 285 -14.95 -6.66 -2.76
C ARG A 285 -16.29 -7.20 -2.29
N TYR A 286 -16.27 -8.14 -1.34
CA TYR A 286 -17.49 -8.71 -0.79
C TYR A 286 -18.37 -7.66 -0.10
N ASP A 287 -17.77 -6.86 0.80
CA ASP A 287 -18.47 -5.91 1.66
C ASP A 287 -19.07 -4.74 0.87
N LEU A 288 -18.29 -4.14 -0.03
CA LEU A 288 -18.67 -2.90 -0.74
C LEU A 288 -19.42 -3.14 -2.05
N VAL A 289 -19.25 -4.30 -2.70
CA VAL A 289 -19.85 -4.59 -4.01
C VAL A 289 -20.81 -5.77 -3.94
N ASP A 290 -20.30 -6.96 -3.60
CA ASP A 290 -21.06 -8.20 -3.80
C ASP A 290 -22.23 -8.33 -2.81
N ARG A 291 -22.15 -7.76 -1.59
CA ARG A 291 -23.21 -7.82 -0.58
C ARG A 291 -24.55 -7.28 -1.12
N LEU A 292 -24.54 -6.10 -1.74
CA LEU A 292 -25.77 -5.50 -2.25
C LEU A 292 -26.40 -6.34 -3.37
N LEU A 293 -25.57 -6.84 -4.30
CA LEU A 293 -26.05 -7.74 -5.36
C LEU A 293 -26.62 -9.03 -4.77
N GLN A 294 -26.00 -9.57 -3.72
CA GLN A 294 -26.49 -10.75 -3.05
C GLN A 294 -27.80 -10.50 -2.31
N ASP A 295 -27.97 -9.34 -1.67
CA ASP A 295 -29.18 -8.95 -0.95
C ASP A 295 -30.34 -8.75 -1.94
N ASP A 296 -30.12 -8.07 -3.07
CA ASP A 296 -31.10 -7.91 -4.14
C ASP A 296 -31.54 -9.26 -4.71
N LEU A 297 -30.56 -10.13 -5.04
CA LEU A 297 -30.84 -11.50 -5.50
C LEU A 297 -31.53 -12.34 -4.42
N GLN A 298 -31.33 -12.06 -3.13
CA GLN A 298 -32.03 -12.73 -2.05
C GLN A 298 -33.49 -12.26 -1.97
N ILE A 299 -33.74 -10.96 -2.09
CA ILE A 299 -35.10 -10.39 -2.08
C ILE A 299 -35.90 -10.90 -3.28
N GLU A 300 -35.30 -10.91 -4.48
CA GLU A 300 -35.94 -11.43 -5.69
C GLU A 300 -36.23 -12.94 -5.58
N ARG A 301 -35.29 -13.72 -5.05
CA ARG A 301 -35.54 -15.15 -4.79
C ARG A 301 -36.63 -15.35 -3.73
N GLN A 302 -36.66 -14.53 -2.69
CA GLN A 302 -37.70 -14.58 -1.67
C GLN A 302 -39.08 -14.23 -2.24
N SER A 303 -39.18 -13.25 -3.15
CA SER A 303 -40.46 -12.92 -3.78
C SER A 303 -40.95 -14.05 -4.69
N GLN A 304 -40.07 -14.66 -5.49
CA GLN A 304 -40.41 -15.85 -6.30
C GLN A 304 -40.87 -17.02 -5.42
N LEU A 305 -40.16 -17.27 -4.30
CA LEU A 305 -40.58 -18.27 -3.33
C LEU A 305 -41.93 -17.92 -2.69
N ALA A 306 -42.19 -16.65 -2.39
CA ALA A 306 -43.47 -16.20 -1.86
C ALA A 306 -44.61 -16.49 -2.85
N GLU A 307 -44.44 -16.17 -4.12
CA GLU A 307 -45.45 -16.42 -5.17
C GLU A 307 -45.77 -17.91 -5.33
N ILE A 308 -44.78 -18.80 -5.22
CA ILE A 308 -44.98 -20.25 -5.34
C ILE A 308 -45.56 -20.85 -4.04
N LEU A 309 -45.08 -20.40 -2.88
CA LEU A 309 -45.43 -21.00 -1.59
C LEU A 309 -46.77 -20.48 -1.03
N THR A 310 -47.12 -19.21 -1.27
CA THR A 310 -48.40 -18.62 -0.79
C THR A 310 -49.63 -19.43 -1.24
N PRO A 311 -49.78 -19.82 -2.52
CA PRO A 311 -50.91 -20.65 -2.95
C PRO A 311 -50.84 -22.08 -2.38
N MET A 312 -49.66 -22.67 -2.20
CA MET A 312 -49.52 -24.02 -1.60
C MET A 312 -49.90 -24.06 -0.12
N ILE A 313 -49.48 -23.03 0.63
CA ILE A 313 -49.73 -22.91 2.06
C ILE A 313 -51.23 -22.61 2.32
N THR A 314 -51.89 -21.87 1.42
CA THR A 314 -53.31 -21.49 1.58
C THR A 314 -54.30 -22.55 1.07
N SER A 315 -53.97 -23.27 0.00
CA SER A 315 -54.84 -24.31 -0.59
C SER A 315 -54.73 -25.69 0.10
N GLY A 316 -53.72 -25.86 0.96
CA GLY A 316 -53.36 -27.14 1.56
C GLY A 316 -52.73 -28.04 0.50
N ALA A 317 -51.42 -28.30 0.64
CA ALA A 317 -50.56 -29.00 -0.31
C ALA A 317 -51.16 -30.29 -0.93
N LYS A 318 -51.96 -30.14 -2.00
CA LYS A 318 -52.54 -31.24 -2.78
C LYS A 318 -51.74 -31.55 -4.06
N ASP A 319 -50.92 -30.61 -4.53
CA ASP A 319 -50.12 -30.79 -5.74
C ASP A 319 -48.75 -31.45 -5.45
N SER A 320 -48.70 -32.77 -5.63
CA SER A 320 -47.52 -33.61 -5.33
C SER A 320 -46.26 -33.26 -6.14
N LYS A 321 -46.39 -32.71 -7.36
CA LYS A 321 -45.22 -32.39 -8.22
C LYS A 321 -44.53 -31.11 -7.79
N ALA A 322 -45.30 -30.04 -7.59
CA ALA A 322 -44.76 -28.75 -7.20
C ALA A 322 -44.22 -28.79 -5.74
N LEU A 323 -44.80 -29.61 -4.85
CA LEU A 323 -44.24 -29.89 -3.53
C LEU A 323 -42.84 -30.51 -3.60
N GLN A 324 -42.60 -31.38 -4.58
CA GLN A 324 -41.32 -32.08 -4.74
C GLN A 324 -40.24 -31.15 -5.31
N GLU A 325 -40.56 -30.30 -6.28
CA GLU A 325 -39.67 -29.24 -6.77
C GLU A 325 -39.26 -28.25 -5.67
N VAL A 326 -40.19 -27.92 -4.78
CA VAL A 326 -39.93 -27.07 -3.61
C VAL A 326 -39.02 -27.78 -2.59
N ILE A 327 -39.20 -29.08 -2.35
CA ILE A 327 -38.35 -29.88 -1.45
C ILE A 327 -36.92 -30.00 -1.98
N ASP A 328 -36.78 -30.18 -3.29
CA ASP A 328 -35.48 -30.33 -3.97
C ASP A 328 -34.76 -28.98 -4.21
N SER A 329 -35.41 -27.86 -3.88
CA SER A 329 -34.83 -26.51 -4.03
C SER A 329 -33.68 -26.20 -3.04
N GLY A 330 -32.93 -25.13 -3.34
CA GLY A 330 -31.71 -24.73 -2.64
C GLY A 330 -31.87 -24.32 -1.16
N HIS A 331 -30.76 -24.23 -0.42
CA HIS A 331 -30.70 -24.06 1.05
C HIS A 331 -31.53 -22.88 1.60
N GLN A 332 -31.73 -21.81 0.81
CA GLN A 332 -32.41 -20.59 1.26
C GLN A 332 -33.88 -20.78 1.64
N LEU A 333 -34.54 -21.84 1.16
CA LEU A 333 -35.94 -22.09 1.50
C LEU A 333 -36.17 -22.41 2.99
N VAL A 334 -35.22 -23.00 3.72
CA VAL A 334 -35.39 -23.24 5.16
C VAL A 334 -35.41 -21.91 5.91
N THR A 335 -34.46 -21.03 5.62
CA THR A 335 -34.37 -19.69 6.24
C THR A 335 -35.65 -18.90 5.99
N TYR A 336 -36.19 -18.97 4.77
CA TYR A 336 -37.45 -18.32 4.41
C TYR A 336 -38.65 -18.92 5.15
N LEU A 337 -38.83 -20.24 5.16
CA LEU A 337 -39.93 -20.90 5.89
C LEU A 337 -39.88 -20.64 7.40
N VAL A 338 -38.68 -20.57 7.98
CA VAL A 338 -38.48 -20.20 9.39
C VAL A 338 -38.90 -18.74 9.63
N SER A 339 -38.59 -17.82 8.71
CA SER A 339 -39.03 -16.42 8.83
C SER A 339 -40.55 -16.24 8.74
N LEU A 340 -41.23 -17.09 7.99
CA LEU A 340 -42.71 -17.08 7.85
C LEU A 340 -43.44 -17.83 8.97
N TYR A 341 -42.72 -18.58 9.81
CA TYR A 341 -43.33 -19.40 10.83
C TYR A 341 -43.83 -18.56 12.01
N ASP A 342 -45.15 -18.39 12.09
CA ASP A 342 -45.83 -17.94 13.30
C ASP A 342 -46.69 -19.08 13.86
N ARG A 343 -46.44 -19.44 15.13
CA ARG A 343 -47.13 -20.53 15.84
C ARG A 343 -48.65 -20.32 15.94
N LYS A 344 -49.13 -19.08 15.82
CA LYS A 344 -50.56 -18.73 15.86
C LYS A 344 -51.23 -18.71 14.49
N SER A 345 -50.45 -18.79 13.41
CA SER A 345 -50.98 -18.75 12.05
C SER A 345 -51.59 -20.11 11.65
N PRO A 346 -52.74 -20.14 10.93
CA PRO A 346 -53.31 -21.37 10.39
C PRO A 346 -52.37 -22.07 9.38
N GLN A 347 -51.35 -21.36 8.91
CA GLN A 347 -50.35 -21.82 7.95
C GLN A 347 -49.20 -22.62 8.61
N ALA A 348 -49.08 -22.60 9.94
CA ALA A 348 -47.98 -23.21 10.68
C ALA A 348 -47.84 -24.72 10.44
N LYS A 349 -48.97 -25.43 10.29
CA LYS A 349 -48.97 -26.89 10.05
C LYS A 349 -48.40 -27.24 8.67
N ALA A 350 -48.78 -26.48 7.63
CA ALA A 350 -48.28 -26.68 6.27
C ALA A 350 -46.78 -26.35 6.17
N ILE A 351 -46.33 -25.29 6.84
CA ILE A 351 -44.90 -24.91 6.89
C ILE A 351 -44.07 -26.02 7.57
N LEU A 352 -44.54 -26.53 8.72
CA LEU A 352 -43.88 -27.64 9.42
C LEU A 352 -43.84 -28.93 8.59
N GLU A 353 -44.90 -29.23 7.85
CA GLU A 353 -44.95 -30.39 6.96
C GLU A 353 -43.93 -30.28 5.81
N ILE A 354 -43.84 -29.12 5.15
CA ILE A 354 -42.85 -28.87 4.09
C ILE A 354 -41.43 -28.98 4.65
N MET A 355 -41.16 -28.38 5.82
CA MET A 355 -39.85 -28.50 6.48
C MET A 355 -39.53 -29.94 6.86
N ALA A 356 -40.48 -30.69 7.43
CA ALA A 356 -40.29 -32.08 7.80
C ALA A 356 -40.01 -32.96 6.58
N ARG A 357 -40.75 -32.75 5.48
CA ARG A 357 -40.53 -33.42 4.18
C ARG A 357 -39.15 -33.14 3.60
N ARG A 358 -38.68 -31.91 3.72
CA ARG A 358 -37.32 -31.53 3.29
C ARG A 358 -36.22 -32.17 4.13
N PHE A 359 -36.30 -32.06 5.46
CA PHE A 359 -35.28 -32.61 6.35
C PHE A 359 -35.18 -34.14 6.27
N ASN A 360 -36.25 -34.81 5.84
CA ASN A 360 -36.26 -36.26 5.64
C ASN A 360 -36.40 -36.64 4.16
N ARG A 361 -35.91 -35.83 3.22
CA ARG A 361 -35.95 -36.13 1.78
C ARG A 361 -35.33 -37.49 1.42
N ASP A 362 -34.36 -37.94 2.22
CA ASP A 362 -33.66 -39.21 2.04
C ASP A 362 -34.44 -40.42 2.61
N ARG A 363 -35.65 -40.20 3.17
CA ARG A 363 -36.48 -41.22 3.82
C ARG A 363 -37.85 -41.30 3.15
N LYS A 364 -38.41 -42.51 3.10
CA LYS A 364 -39.79 -42.70 2.64
C LYS A 364 -40.77 -42.33 3.75
N PHE A 365 -41.66 -41.40 3.47
CA PHE A 365 -42.79 -41.10 4.33
C PHE A 365 -43.82 -42.22 4.26
N THR A 366 -44.19 -42.76 5.42
CA THR A 366 -45.39 -43.57 5.60
C THR A 366 -46.45 -42.67 6.21
N ASP A 367 -47.58 -42.54 5.52
CA ASP A 367 -48.71 -41.69 5.94
C ASP A 367 -49.29 -42.07 7.31
#